data_AF-A0A939ZBK2-F1
#
_entry.id   AF-A0A939ZBK2-F1
#
_cell.length_a   1.000
_cell.length_b   1.000
_cell.length_c   1.000
_cell.angle_alpha   90.00
_cell.angle_beta   90.00
_cell.angle_gamma   90.00
#
_symmetry.space_group_name_H-M   'P 1'
#
loop_
_entity.id
_entity.type
_entity.pdbx_description
1 polymer ?
#
loop_
_entity_poly.entity_id
_entity_poly.type
_entity_poly.pdbx_seq_one_letter_code
_entity_poly.pdbx_strand_id
1 'polypeptide(L)'
;MEISDFKETISNVAESVKSKSSEIFESTKIKFALSDAEGEVSKLMREIGRCVYESYKSGEEPDETIHENCEAIDAKYKEIEEMRSKLRGIKNISVCPECGAEISNESAFCNKCGAKLSE
;
A
#
# COMPACT_ATOMS: atom_id res chain seq x y z
N MET A 1 12.26 18.96 45.64
CA MET A 1 12.04 17.94 44.61
C MET A 1 10.78 18.38 43.90
N GLU A 2 10.98 19.12 42.80
CA GLU A 2 10.05 20.14 42.33
C GLU A 2 8.98 19.60 41.38
N ILE A 3 7.82 20.24 41.42
CA ILE A 3 6.63 19.98 40.58
C ILE A 3 6.90 20.31 39.09
N SER A 4 8.05 20.91 38.76
CA SER A 4 8.43 21.29 37.38
C SER A 4 8.62 20.08 36.48
N ASP A 5 9.25 19.01 36.96
CA ASP A 5 9.57 17.82 36.15
C ASP A 5 8.30 17.08 35.71
N PHE A 6 7.23 17.15 36.52
CA PHE A 6 5.93 16.56 36.18
C PHE A 6 5.18 17.36 35.12
N LYS A 7 5.36 18.69 35.10
CA LYS A 7 4.67 19.60 34.16
C LYS A 7 5.31 19.59 32.77
N GLU A 8 6.63 19.43 32.69
CA GLU A 8 7.34 19.15 31.44
C GLU A 8 6.98 17.76 30.88
N THR A 9 6.92 16.75 31.75
CA THR A 9 6.55 15.38 31.33
C THR A 9 5.12 15.32 30.79
N ILE A 10 4.16 16.03 31.38
CA ILE A 10 2.78 16.11 30.87
C ILE A 10 2.69 16.88 29.56
N SER A 11 3.47 17.96 29.38
CA SER A 11 3.45 18.75 28.14
C SER A 11 4.00 17.95 26.95
N ASN A 12 5.06 17.16 27.15
CA ASN A 12 5.62 16.29 26.11
C ASN A 12 4.70 15.11 25.74
N VAL A 13 3.89 14.63 26.69
CA VAL A 13 2.86 13.59 26.46
C VAL A 13 1.66 14.16 25.70
N ALA A 14 1.28 15.42 25.93
CA ALA A 14 0.15 16.05 25.24
C ALA A 14 0.41 16.27 23.74
N GLU A 15 1.65 16.55 23.33
CA GLU A 15 2.00 16.75 21.91
C GLU A 15 2.10 15.42 21.13
N SER A 16 2.48 14.32 21.78
CA SER A 16 2.65 13.00 21.16
C SER A 16 1.32 12.26 20.85
N VAL A 17 0.17 12.79 21.27
CA VAL A 17 -1.17 12.22 21.01
C VAL A 17 -1.82 12.81 19.75
N LYS A 18 -1.38 14.00 19.32
CA LYS A 18 -1.98 14.71 18.17
C LYS A 18 -1.45 14.21 16.82
N SER A 19 -0.21 13.72 16.75
CA SER A 19 0.41 13.23 15.50
C SER A 19 -0.13 11.86 15.06
N LYS A 20 -0.20 10.88 15.98
CA LYS A 20 -0.63 9.50 15.67
C LYS A 20 -2.08 9.42 15.16
N SER A 21 -2.96 10.29 15.63
CA SER A 21 -4.38 10.30 15.21
C SER A 21 -4.55 10.71 13.74
N SER A 22 -3.74 11.64 13.25
CA SER A 22 -3.77 12.09 11.85
C SER A 22 -3.22 11.03 10.90
N GLU A 23 -2.11 10.38 11.28
CA GLU A 23 -1.48 9.30 10.50
C GLU A 23 -2.41 8.08 10.36
N ILE A 24 -3.14 7.73 11.43
CA ILE A 24 -4.14 6.65 11.38
C ILE A 24 -5.26 6.98 10.39
N PHE A 25 -5.76 8.22 10.40
CA PHE A 25 -6.81 8.65 9.49
C PHE A 25 -6.34 8.64 8.02
N GLU A 26 -5.16 9.19 7.75
CA GLU A 26 -4.57 9.22 6.41
C GLU A 26 -4.30 7.80 5.88
N SER A 27 -3.70 6.93 6.70
CA SER A 27 -3.46 5.53 6.32
C SER A 27 -4.75 4.76 6.05
N THR A 28 -5.83 5.07 6.78
CA THR A 28 -7.15 4.48 6.55
C THR A 28 -7.74 4.93 5.22
N LYS A 29 -7.66 6.23 4.90
CA LYS A 29 -8.10 6.78 3.60
C LYS A 29 -7.35 6.13 2.44
N ILE A 30 -6.03 5.98 2.55
CA ILE A 30 -5.21 5.33 1.52
C ILE A 30 -5.60 3.87 1.36
N LYS A 31 -5.85 3.13 2.46
CA LYS A 31 -6.30 1.73 2.39
C LYS A 31 -7.65 1.57 1.69
N PHE A 32 -8.59 2.49 1.89
CA PHE A 32 -9.87 2.47 1.15
C PHE A 32 -9.64 2.67 -0.34
N ALA A 33 -8.88 3.69 -0.72
CA ALA A 33 -8.55 3.94 -2.13
C ALA A 33 -7.79 2.76 -2.78
N LEU A 34 -6.92 2.09 -2.01
CA LEU A 34 -6.23 0.87 -2.44
C LEU A 34 -7.22 -0.27 -2.70
N SER A 35 -8.16 -0.51 -1.77
CA SER A 35 -9.20 -1.53 -1.91
C SER A 35 -10.11 -1.24 -3.11
N ASP A 36 -10.44 0.03 -3.37
CA ASP A 36 -11.23 0.42 -4.53
C ASP A 36 -10.47 0.15 -5.82
N ALA A 37 -9.20 0.55 -5.91
CA ALA A 37 -8.36 0.31 -7.10
C ALA A 37 -8.14 -1.19 -7.37
N GLU A 38 -7.89 -2.00 -6.33
CA GLU A 38 -7.80 -3.46 -6.44
C GLU A 38 -9.14 -4.07 -6.90
N GLY A 39 -10.26 -3.52 -6.43
CA GLY A 39 -11.60 -3.88 -6.89
C GLY A 39 -11.81 -3.59 -8.37
N GLU A 40 -11.38 -2.43 -8.86
CA GLU A 40 -11.45 -2.06 -10.28
C GLU A 40 -10.58 -2.98 -11.16
N VAL A 41 -9.35 -3.29 -10.74
CA VAL A 41 -8.50 -4.29 -11.43
C VAL A 41 -9.22 -5.63 -11.54
N SER A 42 -9.84 -6.09 -10.45
CA SER A 42 -10.61 -7.34 -10.46
C SER A 42 -11.79 -7.31 -11.43
N LYS A 43 -12.46 -6.16 -11.59
CA LYS A 43 -13.56 -5.99 -12.56
C LYS A 43 -13.03 -6.03 -14.00
N LEU A 44 -11.96 -5.29 -14.30
CA LEU A 44 -11.35 -5.26 -15.64
C LEU A 44 -10.82 -6.64 -16.05
N MET A 45 -10.20 -7.38 -15.14
CA MET A 45 -9.77 -8.77 -15.41
C MET A 45 -10.96 -9.70 -15.71
N ARG A 46 -12.09 -9.55 -15.02
CA ARG A 46 -13.32 -10.31 -15.31
C ARG A 46 -13.90 -9.95 -16.67
N GLU A 47 -13.85 -8.67 -17.03
CA GLU A 47 -14.28 -8.17 -18.34
C GLU A 47 -13.47 -8.82 -19.45
N ILE A 48 -12.14 -8.78 -19.35
CA ILE A 48 -11.23 -9.44 -20.29
C ILE A 48 -11.56 -10.93 -20.40
N GLY A 49 -11.71 -11.63 -19.27
CA GLY A 49 -12.05 -13.04 -19.25
C GLY A 49 -13.38 -13.35 -19.95
N ARG A 50 -14.37 -12.45 -19.82
CA ARG A 50 -15.65 -12.56 -20.52
C ARG A 50 -15.46 -12.38 -22.03
N CYS A 51 -14.80 -11.32 -22.47
CA CYS A 51 -14.54 -11.05 -23.89
C CYS A 51 -13.81 -12.22 -24.56
N VAL A 52 -12.76 -12.75 -23.92
CA VAL A 52 -12.01 -13.90 -24.43
C VAL A 52 -12.90 -15.14 -24.57
N TYR A 53 -13.74 -15.43 -23.57
CA TYR A 53 -14.64 -16.59 -23.63
C TYR A 53 -15.74 -16.44 -24.69
N GLU A 54 -16.29 -15.23 -24.85
CA GLU A 54 -17.29 -14.93 -25.87
C GLU A 54 -16.71 -15.12 -27.28
N SER A 55 -15.52 -14.60 -27.54
CA SER A 55 -14.80 -14.80 -28.82
C SER A 55 -14.48 -16.28 -29.08
N TYR A 56 -14.05 -17.03 -28.06
CA TYR A 56 -13.88 -18.48 -28.19
C TYR A 56 -15.18 -19.19 -28.60
N LYS A 57 -16.31 -18.76 -28.03
CA LYS A 57 -17.63 -19.36 -28.31
C LYS A 57 -18.16 -18.97 -29.69
N SER A 58 -17.93 -17.75 -30.15
CA SER A 58 -18.36 -17.29 -31.49
C SER A 58 -17.41 -17.74 -32.60
N GLY A 59 -16.15 -18.09 -32.27
CA GLY A 59 -15.11 -18.38 -33.24
C GLY A 59 -14.52 -17.13 -33.89
N GLU A 60 -14.78 -15.96 -33.32
CA GLU A 60 -14.26 -14.67 -33.76
C GLU A 60 -12.98 -14.31 -33.00
N GLU A 61 -12.28 -13.28 -33.48
CA GLU A 61 -11.13 -12.76 -32.75
C GLU A 61 -11.54 -12.00 -31.48
N PRO A 62 -10.67 -11.95 -30.46
CA PRO A 62 -10.91 -11.17 -29.25
C PRO A 62 -11.06 -9.67 -29.55
N ASP A 63 -12.05 -9.04 -28.91
CA ASP A 63 -12.38 -7.62 -29.10
C ASP A 63 -11.23 -6.68 -28.68
N GLU A 64 -11.05 -5.56 -29.40
CA GLU A 64 -9.99 -4.56 -29.14
C GLU A 64 -10.07 -3.95 -27.73
N THR A 65 -11.25 -3.95 -27.10
CA THR A 65 -11.46 -3.53 -25.70
C THR A 65 -10.61 -4.32 -24.70
N ILE A 66 -10.14 -5.53 -25.05
CA ILE A 66 -9.19 -6.26 -24.22
C ILE A 66 -7.89 -5.47 -24.05
N HIS A 67 -7.41 -4.83 -25.13
CA HIS A 67 -6.18 -4.03 -25.06
C HIS A 67 -6.38 -2.80 -24.16
N GLU A 68 -7.48 -2.07 -24.35
CA GLU A 68 -7.82 -0.91 -23.52
C GLU A 68 -7.94 -1.28 -22.04
N ASN A 69 -8.59 -2.41 -21.73
CA ASN A 69 -8.71 -2.93 -20.38
C ASN A 69 -7.34 -3.31 -19.78
N CYS A 70 -6.43 -3.88 -20.57
CA CYS A 70 -5.06 -4.15 -20.13
C CYS A 70 -4.29 -2.87 -19.81
N GLU A 71 -4.36 -1.84 -20.66
CA GLU A 71 -3.71 -0.55 -20.39
C GLU A 71 -4.28 0.11 -19.12
N ALA A 72 -5.60 0.01 -18.91
CA ALA A 72 -6.25 0.49 -17.69
C ALA A 72 -5.78 -0.27 -16.44
N ILE A 73 -5.60 -1.60 -16.54
CA ILE A 73 -5.04 -2.42 -15.46
C ILE A 73 -3.59 -2.00 -15.13
N ASP A 74 -2.76 -1.78 -16.15
CA ASP A 74 -1.37 -1.36 -15.95
C ASP A 74 -1.28 0.01 -15.27
N ALA A 75 -2.15 0.94 -15.66
CA ALA A 75 -2.26 2.23 -14.99
C ALA A 75 -2.69 2.08 -13.52
N LYS A 76 -3.68 1.22 -13.24
CA LYS A 76 -4.13 0.94 -11.88
C LYS A 76 -3.04 0.29 -11.03
N TYR A 77 -2.23 -0.60 -11.58
CA TYR A 77 -1.11 -1.18 -10.84
C TYR A 77 -0.04 -0.14 -10.46
N LYS A 78 0.21 0.85 -11.31
CA LYS A 78 1.08 1.99 -10.96
C LYS A 78 0.50 2.79 -9.78
N GLU A 79 -0.79 3.13 -9.84
CA GLU A 79 -1.49 3.83 -8.75
C GLU A 79 -1.45 3.03 -7.43
N ILE A 80 -1.68 1.72 -7.50
CA ILE A 80 -1.61 0.79 -6.36
C ILE A 80 -0.22 0.81 -5.73
N GLU A 81 0.84 0.75 -6.52
CA GLU A 81 2.21 0.77 -5.98
C GLU A 81 2.57 2.11 -5.35
N GLU A 82 2.13 3.23 -5.95
CA GLU A 82 2.29 4.55 -5.33
C GLU A 82 1.57 4.66 -3.99
N MET A 83 0.34 4.15 -3.88
CA MET A 83 -0.41 4.12 -2.63
C MET A 83 0.24 3.23 -1.57
N ARG A 84 0.74 2.06 -1.97
CA ARG A 84 1.50 1.16 -1.08
C ARG A 84 2.79 1.81 -0.59
N SER A 85 3.50 2.51 -1.48
CA SER A 85 4.70 3.28 -1.14
C SER A 85 4.41 4.38 -0.12
N LYS A 86 3.34 5.15 -0.30
CA LYS A 86 2.88 6.15 0.68
C LYS A 86 2.54 5.51 2.03
N LEU A 87 1.85 4.37 2.02
CA LEU A 87 1.52 3.63 3.25
C LEU A 87 2.78 3.16 4.00
N ARG A 88 3.80 2.71 3.26
CA ARG A 88 5.11 2.33 3.85
C ARG A 88 5.80 3.52 4.50
N GLY A 89 5.77 4.68 3.84
CA GLY A 89 6.28 5.94 4.38
C GLY A 89 5.59 6.36 5.68
N ILE A 90 4.26 6.35 5.72
CA ILE A 90 3.48 6.71 6.92
C ILE A 90 3.79 5.76 8.09
N LYS A 91 4.01 4.47 7.81
CA LYS A 91 4.32 3.46 8.83
C LYS A 91 5.81 3.39 9.22
N ASN A 92 6.67 4.20 8.60
CA ASN A 92 8.12 4.14 8.73
C ASN A 92 8.69 2.71 8.50
N ILE A 93 8.18 2.01 7.48
CA ILE A 93 8.62 0.67 7.09
C ILE A 93 9.29 0.67 5.72
N SER A 94 10.25 -0.23 5.53
CA SER A 94 10.91 -0.56 4.26
C SER A 94 10.72 -2.04 3.92
N VAL A 95 11.24 -2.44 2.76
CA VAL A 95 11.20 -3.82 2.27
C VAL A 95 12.61 -4.40 2.36
N CYS A 96 12.75 -5.57 3.00
CA CYS A 96 14.02 -6.28 3.07
C CYS A 96 14.49 -6.66 1.65
N PRO A 97 15.71 -6.28 1.23
CA PRO A 97 16.19 -6.53 -0.12
C PRO A 97 16.42 -8.03 -0.41
N GLU A 98 16.67 -8.84 0.62
CA GLU A 98 16.95 -10.28 0.47
C GLU A 98 15.68 -11.13 0.38
N CYS A 99 14.62 -10.79 1.12
CA CYS A 99 13.44 -11.65 1.24
C CYS A 99 12.09 -10.97 1.00
N GLY A 100 12.07 -9.66 0.75
CA GLY A 100 10.85 -8.91 0.47
C GLY A 100 9.92 -8.66 1.67
N ALA A 101 10.36 -8.96 2.90
CA ALA A 101 9.55 -8.70 4.10
C ALA A 101 9.45 -7.20 4.41
N GLU A 102 8.27 -6.75 4.86
CA GLU A 102 8.12 -5.41 5.46
C GLU A 102 8.82 -5.36 6.82
N ILE A 103 9.70 -4.39 6.99
CA ILE A 103 10.60 -4.20 8.14
C ILE A 103 10.53 -2.75 8.59
N SER A 104 10.64 -2.47 9.90
CA SER A 104 10.74 -1.08 10.37
C SER A 104 12.07 -0.48 9.90
N ASN A 105 12.07 0.78 9.48
CA ASN A 105 13.29 1.52 9.10
C ASN A 105 14.30 1.65 10.26
N GLU A 106 13.85 1.47 11.50
CA GLU A 106 14.71 1.48 12.69
C GLU A 106 15.38 0.12 12.95
N SER A 107 15.07 -0.90 12.14
CA SER A 107 15.58 -2.26 12.34
C SER A 107 16.96 -2.41 11.69
N ALA A 108 17.96 -2.84 12.46
CA ALA A 108 19.29 -3.18 11.93
C ALA A 108 19.32 -4.54 11.22
N PHE A 109 18.33 -5.40 11.45
CA PHE A 109 18.23 -6.75 10.88
C PHE A 109 16.80 -7.07 10.47
N CYS A 110 16.63 -7.84 9.40
CA CYS A 110 15.33 -8.34 9.00
C CYS A 110 14.81 -9.38 10.01
N ASN A 111 13.67 -9.10 10.62
CA ASN A 111 12.97 -10.00 11.55
C ASN A 111 12.52 -11.33 10.93
N LYS A 112 12.49 -11.44 9.59
CA LYS A 112 12.05 -12.64 8.87
C LYS A 112 13.21 -13.53 8.41
N CYS A 113 14.30 -12.96 7.92
CA CYS A 113 15.41 -13.72 7.31
C CYS A 113 16.78 -13.50 7.98
N GLY A 114 16.89 -12.59 8.94
CA GLY A 114 18.14 -12.29 9.64
C GLY A 114 19.16 -11.47 8.85
N ALA A 115 18.86 -11.11 7.59
CA ALA A 115 19.73 -10.26 6.79
C ALA A 115 19.99 -8.92 7.50
N LYS A 116 21.25 -8.47 7.49
CA LYS A 116 21.62 -7.14 8.00
C LYS A 116 21.10 -6.08 7.04
N LEU A 117 20.40 -5.10 7.58
CA LEU A 117 19.88 -3.97 6.83
C LEU A 117 20.96 -2.90 6.87
N SER A 118 21.59 -2.65 5.74
CA SER A 118 22.53 -1.53 5.60
C SER A 118 21.76 -0.22 5.73
N GLU A 119 22.33 0.76 6.44
CA GLU A 119 21.86 2.15 6.45
C GLU A 119 21.63 2.69 5.04
#